data_AF-A0A1S8ADU8-F1
#
_entry.id   AF-A0A1S8ADU8-F1
#
_cell.length_a   1.000
_cell.length_b   1.000
_cell.length_c   1.000
_cell.angle_alpha   90.00
_cell.angle_beta   90.00
_cell.angle_gamma   90.00
#
_symmetry.space_group_name_H-M   'P 1'
#
loop_
_entity.id
_entity.type
_entity.pdbx_description
1 polymer ?
#
loop_
_entity_poly.entity_id
_entity_poly.type
_entity_poly.pdbx_seq_one_letter_code
_entity_poly.pdbx_strand_id
1 'polypeptide(L)' 'GIENCLVVDSKGKSGSLAMLWSLEITVQITSYSNHHINAEIQNANGRSWRCTGIYGHPEAKKRSIPRLY' A
#
# COMPACT_ATOMS: atom_id res chain seq x y z
N GLY A 1 14.02 13.46 7.78
CA GLY A 1 14.00 12.03 8.17
C GLY A 1 12.75 11.39 7.60
N ILE A 2 12.36 10.17 8.02
CA ILE A 2 10.97 9.71 7.81
C ILE A 2 10.13 10.40 8.89
N GLU A 3 9.22 11.25 8.46
CA GLU A 3 8.50 12.17 9.36
C GLU A 3 6.99 12.08 9.20
N ASN A 4 6.51 11.53 8.08
CA ASN A 4 5.11 11.33 7.80
C ASN A 4 4.80 9.85 7.60
N CYS A 5 3.61 9.42 8.02
CA CYS A 5 3.11 8.09 7.72
C CYS A 5 1.58 8.04 7.59
N LEU A 6 1.11 7.06 6.82
CA LEU A 6 -0.26 6.58 6.80
C LEU A 6 -0.22 5.12 7.23
N VAL A 7 -0.99 4.77 8.25
CA VAL A 7 -1.20 3.39 8.68
C VAL A 7 -2.64 3.00 8.37
N VAL A 8 -2.81 1.87 7.70
CA VAL A 8 -4.11 1.25 7.44
C VAL A 8 -4.25 0.05 8.35
N ASP A 9 -5.24 0.11 9.23
CA ASP A 9 -5.49 -0.93 10.22
C ASP A 9 -5.82 -2.27 9.57
N SER A 10 -5.35 -3.34 10.20
CA SER A 10 -5.71 -4.70 9.85
C SER A 10 -7.18 -4.99 10.17
N LYS A 11 -7.86 -5.78 9.35
CA LYS A 11 -9.13 -6.42 9.74
C LYS A 11 -8.86 -7.85 10.20
N GLY A 12 -9.04 -8.12 11.49
CA GLY A 12 -8.87 -9.45 12.07
C GLY A 12 -7.40 -9.80 12.29
N LYS A 13 -6.99 -11.02 11.92
CA LYS A 13 -5.61 -11.52 12.11
C LYS A 13 -4.67 -11.21 10.92
N SER A 14 -5.02 -10.27 10.04
CA SER A 14 -4.17 -9.89 8.91
C SER A 14 -3.05 -8.96 9.35
N GLY A 15 -1.98 -8.85 8.53
CA GLY A 15 -1.02 -7.75 8.68
C GLY A 15 -1.68 -6.39 8.41
N SER A 16 -1.09 -5.32 8.96
CA SER A 16 -1.41 -3.94 8.64
C SER A 16 -0.57 -3.46 7.44
N LEU A 17 -1.03 -2.40 6.76
CA LEU A 17 -0.29 -1.76 5.67
C LEU A 17 0.13 -0.36 6.11
N ALA A 18 1.38 0.03 5.84
CA ALA A 18 1.89 1.35 6.15
C ALA A 18 2.60 1.97 4.94
N MET A 19 2.41 3.27 4.75
CA MET A 19 3.18 4.09 3.83
C MET A 19 3.92 5.16 4.64
N LEU A 20 5.21 5.30 4.42
CA LEU A 20 6.07 6.26 5.14
C LEU A 20 6.79 7.16 4.14
N TRP A 21 6.95 8.43 4.48
CA TRP A 21 7.66 9.39 3.62
C TRP A 21 8.34 10.52 4.41
N SER A 22 9.29 11.17 3.75
CA SER A 22 10.01 12.33 4.29
C SER A 22 9.17 13.60 4.24
N LEU A 23 9.43 14.56 5.12
CA LEU A 23 8.72 15.85 5.15
C LEU A 23 8.87 16.65 3.85
N GLU A 24 10.01 16.51 3.18
CA GLU A 24 10.34 17.17 1.92
C GLU A 24 9.53 16.65 0.71
N ILE A 25 8.78 15.56 0.90
CA ILE A 25 7.97 14.94 -0.14
C ILE A 25 6.50 15.27 0.13
N THR A 26 5.88 15.97 -0.81
CA THR A 26 4.43 16.18 -0.80
C THR A 26 3.74 14.92 -1.29
N VAL A 27 2.89 14.35 -0.43
CA VAL A 27 2.14 13.12 -0.74
C VAL A 27 0.65 13.40 -0.57
N GLN A 28 -0.13 13.13 -1.62
CA GLN A 28 -1.57 13.15 -1.58
C GLN A 28 -2.12 11.73 -1.73
N ILE A 29 -2.77 11.24 -0.68
CA ILE A 29 -3.43 9.92 -0.71
C ILE A 29 -4.69 10.05 -1.56
N THR A 30 -4.78 9.24 -2.61
CA THR A 30 -5.91 9.23 -3.54
C THR A 30 -6.92 8.14 -3.20
N SER A 31 -6.45 6.98 -2.75
CA SER A 31 -7.29 5.90 -2.24
C SER A 31 -6.49 4.96 -1.33
N TYR A 32 -7.18 4.28 -0.41
CA TYR A 32 -6.58 3.21 0.39
C TYR A 32 -7.62 2.16 0.79
N SER A 33 -7.16 0.95 1.05
CA SER A 33 -7.90 -0.14 1.67
C SER A 33 -6.94 -1.09 2.39
N ASN A 34 -7.45 -2.12 3.06
CA ASN A 34 -6.61 -3.16 3.67
C ASN A 34 -5.73 -3.94 2.67
N HIS A 35 -5.92 -3.72 1.37
CA HIS A 35 -5.19 -4.39 0.31
C HIS A 35 -4.37 -3.43 -0.55
N HIS A 36 -4.52 -2.10 -0.40
CA HIS A 36 -3.72 -1.16 -1.16
C HIS A 36 -3.61 0.23 -0.51
N ILE A 37 -2.56 0.96 -0.87
CA ILE A 37 -2.45 2.42 -0.72
C ILE A 37 -2.07 2.99 -2.08
N ASN A 38 -2.74 4.06 -2.49
CA ASN A 38 -2.51 4.75 -3.75
C ASN A 38 -2.31 6.24 -3.50
N ALA A 39 -1.22 6.81 -4.00
CA ALA A 39 -0.82 8.17 -3.71
C ALA A 39 -0.22 8.87 -4.93
N GLU A 40 -0.51 10.16 -5.05
CA GLU A 40 0.21 11.08 -5.92
C GLU A 40 1.31 11.75 -5.12
N ILE A 41 2.51 11.81 -5.71
CA ILE A 41 3.71 12.27 -5.05
C ILE A 41 4.30 13.39 -5.87
N GLN A 42 4.56 14.52 -5.23
CA GLN A 42 5.22 15.66 -5.82
C GLN A 42 6.52 15.92 -5.06
N ASN A 43 7.63 15.96 -5.79
CA ASN A 43 8.92 16.33 -5.21
C ASN A 43 9.16 17.84 -5.31
N ALA A 44 10.12 18.34 -4.54
CA ALA A 44 10.52 19.75 -4.54
C ALA A 44 10.96 20.27 -5.93
N ASN A 45 11.38 19.38 -6.83
CA ASN A 45 11.82 19.72 -8.18
C ASN A 45 10.65 19.80 -9.19
N GLY A 46 9.41 19.78 -8.71
CA GLY A 46 8.21 19.89 -9.54
C GLY A 46 7.87 18.65 -10.35
N ARG A 47 8.56 17.52 -10.16
CA ARG A 47 8.21 16.25 -10.79
C ARG A 47 7.14 15.55 -9.95
N SER A 48 6.08 15.15 -10.64
CA SER A 48 4.99 14.37 -10.05
C SER A 48 5.02 12.94 -10.55
N TRP A 49 4.78 11.99 -9.66
CA TRP A 49 4.66 10.57 -9.98
C TRP A 49 3.62 9.92 -9.07
N ARG A 50 3.19 8.70 -9.42
CA ARG A 50 2.17 7.97 -8.67
C ARG A 50 2.78 6.72 -8.04
N CYS A 51 2.43 6.46 -6.79
CA CYS A 51 2.81 5.27 -6.05
C CYS A 51 1.57 4.45 -5.70
N THR A 52 1.58 3.16 -6.05
CA THR A 52 0.57 2.21 -5.59
C THR A 52 1.26 1.06 -4.86
N GLY A 53 1.05 0.97 -3.56
CA GLY A 53 1.43 -0.21 -2.76
C GLY A 53 0.26 -1.19 -2.73
N ILE A 54 0.50 -2.46 -3.04
CA ILE A 54 -0.51 -3.52 -2.99
C ILE A 54 -0.08 -4.55 -1.94
N TYR A 55 -0.98 -4.86 -1.02
CA TYR A 55 -0.82 -5.92 -0.03
C TYR A 55 -1.62 -7.15 -0.46
N GLY A 56 -0.93 -8.26 -0.68
CA GLY A 56 -1.54 -9.50 -1.19
C GLY A 56 -2.55 -10.10 -0.21
N HIS A 57 -3.69 -10.56 -0.73
CA HIS A 57 -4.62 -11.37 0.05
C HIS A 57 -4.08 -12.80 0.12
N PRO A 58 -3.97 -13.43 1.31
CA PRO A 58 -3.61 -14.83 1.42
C PRO A 58 -4.79 -15.72 1.01
N GLU A 59 -5.21 -15.70 -0.26
CA GLU A 59 -6.11 -16.71 -0.81
C GLU A 59 -5.30 -17.96 -1.17
N ALA A 60 -4.62 -18.56 -0.18
CA ALA A 60 -4.01 -19.89 -0.34
C ALA A 60 -5.07 -20.95 -0.71
N LYS A 61 -6.35 -20.69 -0.43
CA LYS A 61 -7.48 -21.58 -0.70
C LYS A 61 -8.02 -21.56 -2.15
N LYS A 62 -7.59 -20.64 -3.03
CA LYS A 62 -7.98 -20.67 -4.46
C LYS A 62 -6.94 -21.32 -5.38
N ARG A 63 -5.83 -21.82 -4.84
CA ARG A 63 -5.03 -22.86 -5.52
C ARG A 63 -5.68 -24.23 -5.31
N SER A 64 -6.90 -24.40 -5.81
CA SER A 64 -7.37 -25.74 -6.19
C SER A 64 -6.65 -26.09 -7.48
N ILE A 65 -5.38 -26.48 -7.39
CA ILE A 65 -4.81 -27.41 -8.35
C ILE A 65 -5.64 -28.69 -8.18
N PRO A 66 -6.47 -29.10 -9.15
CA PRO A 66 -7.02 -30.43 -9.11
C PRO A 66 -5.81 -31.35 -9.16
N ARG A 67 -5.59 -32.14 -8.10
CA ARG A 67 -4.71 -33.31 -8.26
C ARG A 67 -5.44 -34.21 -9.24
N LEU A 68 -5.00 -34.21 -10.49
CA LEU A 68 -5.37 -35.24 -11.45
C LEU A 68 -4.69 -36.53 -10.98
N TYR A 69 -5.49 -37.45 -10.48
CA TYR A 69 -5.28 -38.89 -10.60
C TYR A 69 -6.47 -39.44 -11.37
#